data_AF-A0A133V9K9-F1
#
_entry.id   AF-A0A133V9K9-F1
#
_cell.length_a   1.000
_cell.length_b   1.000
_cell.length_c   1.000
_cell.angle_alpha   90.00
_cell.angle_beta   90.00
_cell.angle_gamma   90.00
#
_symmetry.space_group_name_H-M   'P 1'
#
loop_
_entity.id
_entity.type
_entity.pdbx_description
1 polymer ?
#
loop_
_entity_poly.entity_id
_entity_poly.type
_entity_poly.pdbx_seq_one_letter_code
_entity_poly.pdbx_strand_id
1 'polypeptide(L)'
;MARNHKLSRKILDASWRKFFHMLSYKAERAGRRVVGVNPRDTSEGLSWDDPMRDYISAKRILNRALSGLGQPAEPVEERPLLHISAHAVVVGHVFSVKQDFSGVRQEPPCESKG
;
A
#
# COMPACT_ATOMS: atom_id res chain seq x y z
N MET A 1 -23.32 23.51 -13.84
CA MET A 1 -22.76 22.20 -13.44
C MET A 1 -23.74 21.52 -12.49
N ALA A 2 -24.24 20.34 -12.85
CA ALA A 2 -25.29 19.66 -12.10
C ALA A 2 -24.79 19.26 -10.69
N ARG A 3 -25.37 19.87 -9.66
CA ARG A 3 -25.05 19.63 -8.24
C ARG A 3 -25.87 18.45 -7.72
N ASN A 4 -25.62 17.24 -8.19
CA ASN A 4 -26.21 16.04 -7.59
C ASN A 4 -25.20 15.38 -6.64
N HIS A 5 -25.11 15.92 -5.42
CA HIS A 5 -24.17 15.47 -4.38
C HIS A 5 -24.29 13.97 -4.05
N LYS A 6 -25.47 13.38 -4.23
CA LYS A 6 -25.69 11.94 -4.00
C LYS A 6 -25.03 11.10 -5.10
N LEU A 7 -25.13 11.52 -6.34
CA LEU A 7 -24.52 10.84 -7.48
C LEU A 7 -22.99 10.98 -7.44
N SER A 8 -22.47 12.18 -7.19
CA SER A 8 -21.02 12.40 -7.13
C SER A 8 -20.36 11.57 -6.02
N ARG A 9 -20.98 11.47 -4.84
CA ARG A 9 -20.50 10.62 -3.75
C ARG A 9 -20.46 9.14 -4.13
N LYS A 10 -21.52 8.62 -4.78
CA LYS A 10 -21.57 7.24 -5.28
C LYS A 10 -20.48 6.97 -6.33
N ILE A 11 -20.21 7.92 -7.21
CA ILE A 11 -19.13 7.83 -8.21
C ILE A 11 -17.77 7.75 -7.51
N LEU A 12 -17.51 8.62 -6.54
CA LEU A 12 -16.27 8.60 -5.76
C LEU A 12 -16.11 7.26 -5.02
N ASP A 13 -17.15 6.76 -4.35
CA ASP A 13 -17.11 5.47 -3.65
C ASP A 13 -16.81 4.30 -4.60
N ALA A 14 -17.37 4.31 -5.82
CA ALA A 14 -17.09 3.30 -6.84
C ALA A 14 -15.64 3.36 -7.35
N SER A 15 -15.13 4.57 -7.59
CA SER A 15 -13.74 4.80 -7.99
C SER A 15 -12.76 4.31 -6.91
N TRP A 16 -13.05 4.58 -5.63
CA TRP A 16 -12.25 4.07 -4.50
C TRP A 16 -12.24 2.54 -4.44
N ARG A 17 -13.37 1.87 -4.68
CA ARG A 17 -13.39 0.39 -4.75
C ARG A 17 -12.47 -0.15 -5.84
N LYS A 18 -12.50 0.44 -7.04
CA LYS A 18 -11.63 0.02 -8.13
C LYS A 18 -10.16 0.27 -7.80
N PHE A 19 -9.85 1.39 -7.15
CA PHE A 19 -8.50 1.71 -6.69
C PHE A 19 -7.97 0.67 -5.69
N PHE A 20 -8.74 0.34 -4.66
CA PHE A 20 -8.33 -0.70 -3.69
C PHE A 20 -8.15 -2.07 -4.34
N HIS A 21 -9.02 -2.45 -5.29
CA HIS A 21 -8.86 -3.69 -6.04
C HIS A 21 -7.52 -3.74 -6.81
N MET A 22 -7.16 -2.64 -7.48
CA MET A 22 -5.88 -2.56 -8.19
C MET A 22 -4.68 -2.58 -7.23
N LEU A 23 -4.79 -1.92 -6.07
CA LEU A 23 -3.76 -1.96 -5.03
C LEU A 23 -3.55 -3.36 -4.50
N SER A 24 -4.63 -4.08 -4.14
CA SER A 24 -4.55 -5.46 -3.66
C SER A 24 -3.90 -6.36 -4.70
N TYR A 25 -4.34 -6.28 -5.97
CA TYR A 25 -3.73 -7.03 -7.07
C TYR A 25 -2.22 -6.79 -7.19
N LYS A 26 -1.76 -5.53 -7.08
CA LYS A 26 -0.33 -5.19 -7.16
C LYS A 26 0.44 -5.61 -5.91
N ALA A 27 -0.16 -5.46 -4.73
CA ALA A 27 0.44 -5.87 -3.47
C ALA A 27 0.63 -7.38 -3.43
N GLU A 28 -0.40 -8.16 -3.78
CA GLU A 28 -0.34 -9.63 -3.83
C GLU A 28 0.73 -10.11 -4.81
N ARG A 29 0.80 -9.48 -5.98
CA ARG A 29 1.85 -9.76 -6.97
C ARG A 29 3.26 -9.50 -6.43
N ALA A 30 3.42 -8.61 -5.46
CA ALA A 30 4.69 -8.32 -4.77
C ALA A 30 4.86 -9.09 -3.44
N GLY A 31 4.02 -10.09 -3.15
CA GLY A 31 4.05 -10.83 -1.88
C GLY A 31 3.63 -10.00 -0.67
N ARG A 32 2.90 -8.89 -0.89
CA ARG A 32 2.37 -7.98 0.14
C ARG A 32 0.85 -8.10 0.23
N ARG A 33 0.27 -7.47 1.25
CA ARG A 33 -1.20 -7.40 1.43
C ARG A 33 -1.64 -5.97 1.74
N VAL A 34 -2.84 -5.61 1.29
CA VAL A 34 -3.50 -4.35 1.67
C VAL A 34 -4.38 -4.63 2.88
N VAL A 35 -4.22 -3.83 3.94
CA VAL A 35 -5.01 -3.97 5.18
C VAL A 35 -5.84 -2.72 5.39
N GLY A 36 -7.15 -2.91 5.54
CA GLY A 36 -8.06 -1.84 5.92
C GLY A 36 -7.93 -1.52 7.40
N VAL A 37 -7.77 -0.24 7.72
CA VAL A 37 -7.67 0.26 9.09
C VAL A 37 -8.84 1.21 9.35
N ASN A 38 -9.34 1.26 10.59
CA ASN A 38 -10.36 2.23 10.96
C ASN A 38 -9.80 3.67 10.87
N PRO A 39 -10.39 4.55 10.04
CA PRO A 39 -9.86 5.88 9.77
C PRO A 39 -10.16 6.91 10.87
N ARG A 40 -10.85 6.53 11.96
CA ARG A 40 -11.16 7.46 13.05
C ARG A 40 -9.89 8.04 13.67
N ASP A 41 -9.94 9.34 13.93
CA ASP A 41 -8.99 10.13 14.73
C ASP A 41 -7.57 10.25 14.14
N THR A 42 -7.41 9.97 12.84
CA THR A 42 -6.10 10.01 12.16
C THR A 42 -5.58 11.43 11.93
N SER A 43 -6.47 12.40 11.67
CA SER A 43 -6.11 13.81 11.48
C SER A 43 -6.66 14.73 12.57
N GLU A 44 -7.33 14.17 13.58
CA GLU A 44 -7.88 14.96 14.68
C GLU A 44 -6.75 15.57 15.52
N GLY A 45 -6.95 16.83 15.92
CA GLY A 45 -5.95 17.64 16.65
C GLY A 45 -4.81 18.22 15.80
N LEU A 46 -4.80 17.98 14.48
CA LEU A 46 -3.82 18.58 13.56
C LEU A 46 -4.40 19.80 12.86
N SER A 47 -3.63 20.88 12.80
CA SER A 47 -4.00 22.06 12.01
C SER A 47 -3.98 21.74 10.52
N TRP A 48 -4.84 22.41 9.74
CA TRP A 48 -4.76 22.35 8.26
C TRP A 48 -3.47 22.98 7.72
N ASP A 49 -2.92 23.96 8.44
CA ASP A 49 -1.70 24.68 8.03
C ASP A 49 -0.41 23.95 8.44
N ASP A 50 -0.51 22.83 9.15
CA ASP A 50 0.66 22.03 9.54
C ASP A 50 1.23 21.28 8.31
N PRO A 51 2.46 21.59 7.87
CA PRO A 51 3.08 20.93 6.71
C PRO A 51 3.27 19.42 6.89
N MET A 52 3.29 18.93 8.14
CA MET A 52 3.49 17.52 8.45
C MET A 52 2.18 16.76 8.69
N ARG A 53 1.02 17.42 8.57
CA ARG A 53 -0.29 16.80 8.87
C ARG A 53 -0.47 15.44 8.19
N ASP A 54 -0.24 15.38 6.88
CA ASP A 54 -0.45 14.14 6.10
C ASP A 54 0.52 13.03 6.54
N TYR A 55 1.77 13.40 6.81
CA TYR A 55 2.77 12.48 7.33
C TYR A 55 2.38 11.94 8.71
N ILE A 56 1.92 12.80 9.63
CA ILE A 56 1.49 12.39 10.97
C ILE A 56 0.26 11.48 10.86
N SER A 57 -0.72 11.81 10.02
CA SER A 57 -1.89 10.98 9.76
C SER A 57 -1.51 9.61 9.18
N ALA A 58 -0.60 9.56 8.21
CA ALA A 58 -0.10 8.31 7.64
C ALA A 58 0.60 7.45 8.70
N LYS A 59 1.43 8.05 9.56
CA LYS A 59 2.10 7.35 10.66
C LYS A 59 1.11 6.79 11.69
N ARG A 60 0.05 7.53 12.01
CA ARG A 60 -1.04 7.05 12.89
C ARG A 60 -1.77 5.84 12.29
N ILE A 61 -2.05 5.86 10.98
CA ILE A 61 -2.64 4.71 10.26
C ILE A 61 -1.72 3.49 10.33
N LEU A 62 -0.43 3.67 10.07
CA LEU A 62 0.56 2.59 10.13
C LEU A 62 0.62 1.98 11.54
N ASN A 63 0.78 2.80 12.57
CA ASN A 63 0.85 2.33 13.95
C ASN A 63 -0.41 1.51 14.31
N ARG A 64 -1.59 1.98 13.91
CA ARG A 64 -2.85 1.27 14.15
C ARG A 64 -2.94 -0.06 13.42
N ALA A 65 -2.43 -0.13 12.18
CA ALA A 65 -2.33 -1.40 11.46
C ALA A 65 -1.42 -2.37 12.23
N LEU A 66 -0.24 -1.92 12.63
CA LEU A 66 0.75 -2.76 13.32
C LEU A 66 0.27 -3.26 14.68
N SER A 67 -0.39 -2.41 15.48
CA SER A 67 -0.96 -2.79 16.77
C SER A 67 -2.00 -3.91 16.67
N GLY A 68 -2.70 -4.04 15.54
CA GLY A 68 -3.68 -5.10 15.30
C GLY A 68 -3.11 -6.38 14.68
N LEU A 69 -1.84 -6.37 14.23
CA LEU A 69 -1.25 -7.44 13.42
C LEU A 69 -0.28 -8.36 14.17
N GLY A 70 0.16 -8.00 15.38
CA GLY A 70 1.00 -8.85 16.23
C GLY A 70 2.33 -9.31 15.62
N GLN A 71 2.75 -8.74 14.48
CA GLN A 71 3.95 -9.13 13.74
C GLN A 71 4.98 -8.00 13.72
N PRO A 72 6.27 -8.29 14.00
CA PRO A 72 7.36 -7.39 13.69
C PRO A 72 7.47 -7.26 12.16
N ALA A 73 7.46 -6.02 11.67
CA ALA A 73 7.57 -5.72 10.26
C ALA A 73 9.04 -5.79 9.81
N GLU A 74 9.57 -6.99 9.65
CA GLU A 74 10.81 -7.17 8.89
C GLU A 74 10.53 -6.72 7.43
N PRO A 75 11.27 -5.73 6.90
CA PRO A 75 11.09 -5.30 5.52
C PRO A 75 11.47 -6.44 4.57
N VAL A 76 10.51 -6.98 3.79
CA VAL A 76 10.81 -8.03 2.76
C VAL A 76 11.92 -7.62 1.77
N GLU A 77 12.16 -6.31 1.62
CA GLU A 77 13.25 -5.79 0.81
C GLU A 77 14.44 -5.51 1.72
N GLU A 78 15.22 -6.54 2.00
CA GLU A 78 16.55 -6.42 2.62
C GLU A 78 17.61 -5.93 1.60
N ARG A 79 17.23 -5.87 0.32
CA ARG A 79 18.12 -5.48 -0.77
C ARG A 79 18.01 -3.98 -1.04
N PRO A 80 19.12 -3.26 -1.19
CA PRO A 80 19.09 -1.85 -1.58
C PRO A 80 18.33 -1.69 -2.91
N LEU A 81 17.38 -0.76 -2.96
CA LEU A 81 16.79 -0.33 -4.22
C LEU A 81 17.93 0.08 -5.16
N LEU A 82 17.93 -0.44 -6.39
CA LEU A 82 18.89 -0.04 -7.40
C LEU A 82 18.77 1.48 -7.60
N HIS A 83 19.85 2.22 -7.34
CA HIS A 83 19.89 3.66 -7.56
C HIS A 83 19.88 3.93 -9.08
N ILE A 84 18.73 4.31 -9.62
CA ILE A 84 18.57 4.70 -11.02
C ILE A 84 18.44 6.22 -11.09
N SER A 85 19.37 6.87 -11.78
CA SER A 85 19.29 8.32 -12.00
C SER A 85 18.28 8.64 -13.11
N ALA A 86 17.59 9.77 -13.00
CA ALA A 86 16.65 10.24 -14.04
C ALA A 86 17.33 10.35 -15.42
N HIS A 87 18.59 10.78 -15.44
CA HIS A 87 19.40 10.85 -16.66
C HIS A 87 19.58 9.47 -17.33
N ALA A 88 19.82 8.41 -16.56
CA ALA A 88 19.99 7.06 -17.12
C ALA A 88 18.71 6.55 -17.82
N VAL A 89 17.54 6.94 -17.31
CA VAL A 89 16.24 6.63 -17.94
C VAL A 89 16.10 7.37 -19.27
N VAL A 90 16.40 8.68 -19.28
CA VAL A 90 16.28 9.54 -20.47
C VAL A 90 17.19 9.07 -21.60
N VAL A 91 18.40 8.64 -21.27
CA VAL A 91 19.41 8.16 -22.25
C VAL A 91 19.20 6.69 -22.63
N GLY A 92 18.16 6.03 -22.12
CA GLY A 92 17.84 4.64 -22.45
C GLY A 92 18.86 3.61 -21.93
N HIS A 93 19.68 3.99 -20.95
CA HIS A 93 20.71 3.12 -20.34
C HIS A 93 20.16 2.22 -19.21
N VAL A 94 18.83 2.16 -19.05
CA VAL A 94 18.20 1.29 -18.06
C VAL A 94 17.87 -0.05 -18.70
N PHE A 95 18.57 -1.11 -18.30
CA PHE A 95 18.17 -2.47 -18.61
C PHE A 95 16.75 -2.71 -18.07
N SER A 96 15.88 -3.32 -18.88
CA SER A 96 14.54 -3.71 -18.45
C SER A 96 14.67 -4.77 -17.35
N VAL A 97 14.67 -4.34 -16.09
CA VAL A 97 14.67 -5.25 -14.94
C VAL A 97 13.30 -5.89 -14.89
N LYS A 98 13.19 -7.12 -15.41
CA LYS A 98 12.10 -8.01 -15.02
C LYS A 98 12.31 -8.34 -13.55
N GLN A 99 11.45 -7.81 -12.69
CA GLN A 99 11.34 -8.28 -11.32
C GLN A 99 10.68 -9.65 -11.34
N ASP A 100 11.46 -10.66 -11.74
CA ASP A 100 11.05 -12.06 -11.58
C ASP A 100 11.22 -12.40 -10.10
N PHE A 101 10.11 -12.28 -9.37
CA PHE A 101 10.02 -12.69 -7.97
C PHE A 101 10.07 -14.23 -7.92
N SER A 102 11.16 -14.79 -7.41
CA SER A 102 11.21 -16.18 -6.96
C SER A 102 10.50 -16.30 -5.61
N GLY A 103 9.17 -16.25 -5.62
CA GLY A 103 8.37 -16.53 -4.43
C GLY A 103 8.48 -18.02 -4.09
N VAL A 104 9.23 -18.35 -3.02
CA VAL A 104 9.14 -19.66 -2.39
C VAL A 104 7.71 -19.83 -1.87
N ARG A 105 6.93 -20.63 -2.58
CA ARG A 105 5.60 -21.07 -2.17
C ARG A 105 5.80 -22.03 -0.99
N GLN A 106 5.68 -21.55 0.24
CA GLN A 106 5.52 -22.45 1.38
C GLN A 106 4.10 -23.00 1.31
N GLU A 107 3.97 -24.23 0.82
CA GLU A 107 2.76 -25.03 0.97
C GLU A 107 2.54 -25.29 2.48
N PRO A 108 1.32 -25.08 3.01
CA PRO A 108 1.04 -25.42 4.39
C PRO A 108 1.14 -26.95 4.59
N PRO A 109 1.63 -27.44 5.75
CA PRO A 109 1.71 -28.88 6.00
C PRO A 109 0.31 -29.48 6.03
N CYS A 110 0.09 -30.54 5.24
CA CYS A 110 -1.12 -31.34 5.32
C CYS A 110 -1.22 -31.96 6.73
N GLU A 111 -2.16 -31.49 7.55
CA GLU A 111 -2.54 -32.20 8.77
C GLU A 111 -3.23 -33.51 8.38
N SER A 112 -2.54 -34.64 8.57
CA SER A 112 -3.18 -35.95 8.56
C SER A 112 -3.96 -36.11 9.86
N LYS A 113 -5.29 -36.04 9.80
CA LYS A 113 -6.13 -36.53 10.88
C LYS A 113 -6.19 -38.06 10.79
N GLY A 114 -5.57 -38.72 11.76
CA GLY A 114 -5.87 -40.11 12.13
C GLY A 114 -7.02 -40.18 13.12
#